data_AF-A0A399WEB6-F1
#
_entry.id   AF-A0A399WEB6-F1
#
_cell.length_a   1.000
_cell.length_b   1.000
_cell.length_c   1.000
_cell.angle_alpha   90.00
_cell.angle_beta   90.00
_cell.angle_gamma   90.00
#
_symmetry.space_group_name_H-M   'P 1'
#
loop_
_entity.id
_entity.type
_entity.pdbx_description
1 polymer ?
#
loop_
_entity_poly.entity_id
_entity_poly.type
_entity_poly.pdbx_seq_one_letter_code
_entity_poly.pdbx_strand_id
1 'polypeptide(L)' 'MVEFKTVEVRNCLLDITDLSQLLKVKESTLYQWTSQKRIPFIKVGNQIRFSLEQVEVYLRENTVTPKFNWFGREDIK' A
#
# COMPACT_ATOMS: atom_id res chain seq x y z
N MET A 1 -12.38 20.99 -17.49
CA MET A 1 -12.99 20.38 -16.29
C MET A 1 -12.83 18.89 -16.44
N VAL A 2 -12.01 18.25 -15.62
CA VAL A 2 -11.81 16.80 -15.69
C VAL A 2 -12.89 16.15 -14.85
N GLU A 3 -13.69 15.30 -15.48
CA GLU A 3 -14.77 14.54 -14.86
C GLU A 3 -14.16 13.45 -13.97
N PHE A 4 -14.17 13.67 -12.65
CA PHE A 4 -13.77 12.65 -11.70
C PHE A 4 -14.93 11.68 -11.52
N LYS A 5 -14.86 10.55 -12.22
CA LYS A 5 -15.81 9.46 -12.04
C LYS A 5 -15.59 8.87 -10.65
N THR A 6 -16.56 9.02 -9.75
CA THR A 6 -16.58 8.30 -8.47
C THR A 6 -16.75 6.81 -8.76
N VAL A 7 -15.63 6.09 -8.80
CA VAL A 7 -15.64 4.63 -8.89
C VAL A 7 -15.97 4.11 -7.49
N GLU A 8 -17.08 3.38 -7.36
CA GLU A 8 -17.34 2.61 -6.14
C GLU A 8 -16.27 1.52 -6.03
N VAL A 9 -15.23 1.80 -5.24
CA VAL A 9 -14.09 0.91 -5.00
C VAL A 9 -14.55 -0.22 -4.11
N ARG A 10 -15.22 -1.22 -4.68
CA ARG A 10 -15.52 -2.47 -3.99
C ARG A 10 -14.86 -3.59 -4.76
N ASN A 11 -13.59 -3.82 -4.41
CA ASN A 11 -12.76 -4.97 -4.80
C ASN A 11 -12.05 -4.89 -6.17
N CYS A 12 -11.32 -3.80 -6.44
CA CYS A 12 -10.38 -3.75 -7.56
C CYS A 12 -9.14 -4.62 -7.27
N LEU A 13 -8.91 -5.62 -8.13
CA LEU A 13 -7.65 -6.37 -8.19
C LEU A 13 -6.66 -5.61 -9.06
N LEU A 14 -5.56 -5.18 -8.48
CA LEU A 14 -4.47 -4.47 -9.13
C LEU A 14 -3.42 -5.47 -9.63
N ASP A 15 -2.79 -5.18 -10.76
CA ASP A 15 -1.51 -5.82 -11.10
C ASP A 15 -0.30 -5.06 -10.50
N ILE A 16 0.89 -5.55 -10.82
CA ILE A 16 2.15 -4.98 -10.33
C ILE A 16 2.37 -3.54 -10.83
N THR A 17 1.92 -3.22 -12.04
CA THR A 17 2.08 -1.92 -12.67
C THR A 17 1.10 -0.92 -12.06
N ASP A 18 -0.16 -1.31 -11.87
CA ASP A 18 -1.15 -0.51 -11.13
C ASP A 18 -0.64 -0.13 -9.73
N LEU A 19 -0.15 -1.13 -8.99
CA LEU A 19 0.34 -0.92 -7.63
C LEU A 19 1.61 -0.07 -7.59
N SER A 20 2.50 -0.24 -8.58
CA SER A 20 3.69 0.59 -8.78
C SER A 20 3.33 2.05 -8.96
N GLN A 21 2.34 2.35 -9.81
CA GLN A 21 1.84 3.70 -10.02
C GLN A 21 1.16 4.27 -8.77
N LEU A 22 0.37 3.45 -8.07
CA LEU A 22 -0.33 3.84 -6.84
C LEU A 22 0.64 4.21 -5.72
N LEU A 23 1.61 3.35 -5.43
CA LEU A 23 2.59 3.55 -4.35
C LEU A 23 3.76 4.46 -4.76
N LYS A 24 3.90 4.75 -6.06
CA LYS A 24 5.07 5.41 -6.67
C LYS A 24 6.38 4.69 -6.36
N VAL A 25 6.35 3.36 -6.44
CA VAL A 25 7.49 2.48 -6.17
C VAL A 25 7.80 1.66 -7.42
N LYS A 26 9.08 1.42 -7.73
CA LYS A 26 9.48 0.63 -8.89
C LYS A 26 8.90 -0.79 -8.83
N GLU A 27 8.46 -1.33 -9.96
CA GLU A 27 7.91 -2.69 -10.06
C GLU A 27 8.89 -3.75 -9.54
N SER A 28 10.19 -3.58 -9.80
CA SER A 28 11.24 -4.47 -9.29
C SER A 28 11.28 -4.53 -7.76
N THR A 29 11.03 -3.41 -7.09
CA THR A 29 10.93 -3.36 -5.62
C THR A 29 9.66 -4.07 -5.13
N LEU A 30 8.54 -3.95 -5.85
CA LEU A 30 7.32 -4.69 -5.52
C LEU A 30 7.49 -6.21 -5.73
N TYR A 31 8.18 -6.65 -6.77
CA TYR A 31 8.56 -8.05 -6.95
C TYR A 31 9.45 -8.57 -5.81
N GLN A 32 10.38 -7.75 -5.34
CA GLN A 32 11.20 -8.10 -4.19
C GLN A 32 10.34 -8.23 -2.92
N TRP A 33 9.40 -7.31 -2.68
CA TRP A 33 8.51 -7.36 -1.53
C TRP A 33 7.57 -8.57 -1.56
N THR A 34 7.03 -8.92 -2.73
CA THR A 34 6.18 -10.11 -2.88
C THR A 34 6.97 -11.40 -2.65
N SER A 35 8.18 -11.51 -3.21
CA SER A 35 9.09 -12.63 -2.97
C SER A 35 9.45 -12.79 -1.48
N GLN A 36 9.67 -11.67 -0.79
CA GLN A 36 9.93 -11.61 0.65
C GLN A 36 8.65 -11.73 1.51
N LYS A 37 7.46 -11.87 0.90
CA LYS A 37 6.16 -11.90 1.58
C LYS A 37 5.92 -10.70 2.52
N ARG A 38 6.45 -9.53 2.15
CA ARG A 38 6.33 -8.29 2.94
C ARG A 38 5.01 -7.56 2.72
N ILE A 39 4.40 -7.74 1.56
CA ILE A 39 3.13 -7.09 1.18
C ILE A 39 2.10 -8.20 0.86
N PRO A 40 0.81 -8.04 1.22
CA PRO A 40 -0.21 -9.02 0.86
C PRO A 40 -0.40 -9.11 -0.66
N PHE A 41 -0.44 -10.32 -1.19
CA PHE A 41 -0.65 -10.59 -2.62
C PHE A 41 -1.44 -11.86 -2.84
N ILE A 42 -2.10 -11.94 -4.00
CA ILE A 42 -2.89 -13.08 -4.44
C ILE A 42 -2.14 -13.72 -5.61
N LYS A 43 -1.80 -15.00 -5.48
CA LYS A 43 -1.17 -15.77 -6.55
C LYS A 43 -2.23 -16.45 -7.41
N VAL A 44 -2.28 -16.08 -8.69
CA VAL A 44 -3.21 -16.66 -9.68
C VAL A 44 -2.39 -17.28 -10.80
N GLY A 45 -2.03 -18.56 -10.63
CA GLY A 45 -1.11 -19.25 -11.55
C GLY A 45 0.27 -18.60 -11.57
N ASN A 46 0.68 -18.09 -12.73
CA ASN A 46 1.95 -17.37 -12.93
C ASN A 46 1.81 -15.84 -12.76
N GLN A 47 0.61 -15.35 -12.46
CA GLN A 47 0.35 -13.93 -12.26
C GLN A 47 0.20 -13.61 -10.77
N ILE A 48 0.57 -12.39 -10.41
CA ILE A 48 0.40 -11.83 -9.07
C ILE A 48 -0.61 -10.69 -9.17
N ARG A 49 -1.58 -10.69 -8.26
CA ARG A 49 -2.59 -9.65 -8.13
C ARG A 49 -2.61 -9.11 -6.71
N PHE A 50 -3.09 -7.90 -6.54
CA PHE A 50 -3.17 -7.23 -5.24
C PHE A 50 -4.60 -6.76 -5.01
N SER A 51 -5.18 -7.13 -3.88
CA SER A 51 -6.44 -6.52 -3.45
C SER A 51 -6.14 -5.13 -2.92
N LEU A 52 -6.78 -4.11 -3.50
CA LEU A 52 -6.63 -2.73 -3.04
C LEU A 52 -6.96 -2.60 -1.54
N GLU A 53 -8.01 -3.26 -1.07
CA GLU A 53 -8.40 -3.25 0.35
C GLU A 53 -7.29 -3.79 1.25
N GLN A 54 -6.67 -4.91 0.87
CA GLN A 54 -5.56 -5.48 1.66
C GLN A 54 -4.31 -4.61 1.62
N VAL A 55 -4.05 -3.94 0.49
CA VAL A 55 -2.95 -2.97 0.38
C VAL A 55 -3.20 -1.77 1.28
N GLU A 56 -4.43 -1.24 1.33
CA GLU A 56 -4.79 -0.13 2.22
C GLU A 56 -4.63 -0.50 3.70
N VAL A 57 -5.06 -1.71 4.09
CA VAL A 57 -4.84 -2.23 5.44
C VAL A 57 -3.34 -2.31 5.75
N TYR A 58 -2.55 -2.90 4.84
CA TYR A 58 -1.10 -2.99 4.99
C TYR A 58 -0.45 -1.60 5.15
N LEU A 59 -0.85 -0.60 4.37
CA LEU A 59 -0.32 0.76 4.49
C LEU A 59 -0.65 1.38 5.84
N ARG A 60 -1.86 1.17 6.36
CA ARG A 60 -2.27 1.64 7.67
C ARG A 60 -1.42 1.03 8.78
N GLU A 61 -1.15 -0.26 8.71
CA GLU A 61 -0.31 -0.97 9.69
C GLU A 61 1.17 -0.53 9.65
N ASN A 62 1.67 -0.14 8.48
CA ASN A 62 3.06 0.30 8.29
C ASN A 62 3.23 1.83 8.41
N THR A 63 2.15 2.57 8.71
CA THR A 63 2.23 4.02 8.89
C THR A 63 2.86 4.35 10.25
N VAL A 64 4.08 4.88 10.23
CA VAL A 64 4.75 5.36 11.43
C VAL A 64 4.23 6.76 11.77
N THR A 65 3.51 6.88 12.89
CA THR A 65 3.07 8.18 13.40
C THR A 65 4.28 8.90 14.00
N PRO A 66 4.64 10.10 13.52
CA PRO A 66 5.74 10.85 14.13
C PRO A 66 5.39 11.19 15.57
N LYS A 67 6.31 10.91 16.50
CA LYS A 67 6.23 11.44 17.87
C LYS A 67 6.53 12.93 17.82
N PHE A 68 5.53 13.74 17.48
CA PHE A 68 5.68 15.18 17.48
C PHE A 68 5.43 15.72 18.89
N ASN A 69 6.51 16.04 19.60
CA ASN A 69 6.44 16.77 20.86
C ASN A 69 6.74 18.25 20.60
N TRP A 70 5.69 19.06 20.38
CA TRP A 70 5.82 20.52 20.15
C TRP A 70 6.21 21.28 21.42
N PHE A 71 5.94 20.70 22.58
CA PHE A 71 6.20 21.30 23.88
C PHE A 71 7.14 20.36 24.62
N GLY A 72 8.45 20.65 24.63
CA GLY A 72 9.45 19.86 25.34
C GLY A 72 9.13 19.68 26.82
N ARG A 73 8.29 18.69 27.14
CA ARG A 73 8.19 18.06 28.44
C ARG A 73 8.52 16.61 28.25
N GLU A 74 9.53 16.22 29.00
CA GLU A 74 10.14 14.90 29.08
C GLU A 74 9.07 13.81 29.11
N ASP A 75 9.21 12.83 28.22
CA ASP A 75 8.43 11.60 28.28
C ASP A 75 8.69 10.93 29.64
N ILE A 76 7.72 11.06 30.54
CA ILE A 76 7.59 10.24 31.73
C ILE A 76 7.13 8.85 31.27
N LYS A 77 8.07 7.92 31.10
CA LYS A 77 8.28 6.75 31.97
C LYS A 77 9.17 5.70 31.31
#